data_AF-A0A8J6R839-F1
#
_entry.id   AF-A0A8J6R839-F1
#
_cell.length_a   1.000
_cell.length_b   1.000
_cell.length_c   1.000
_cell.angle_alpha   90.00
_cell.angle_beta   90.00
_cell.angle_gamma   90.00
#
_symmetry.space_group_name_H-M   'P 1'
#
loop_
_entity.id
_entity.type
_entity.pdbx_description
1 polymer ?
#
loop_
_entity_poly.entity_id
_entity_poly.type
_entity_poly.pdbx_seq_one_letter_code
_entity_poly.pdbx_strand_id
1 'polypeptide(L)'
;MVDTSSQNILIVGARPAGLLLAHYLLRRGCRVQICDRRPEPRQIAPDQQRSFPISLQYRGRCTHFSSSAARRSNVSQMLPQFSQ
;
A
#
# COMPACT_ATOMS: atom_id res chain seq x y z
N MET A 1 14.43 -23.76 -1.58
CA MET A 1 13.16 -23.13 -1.16
C MET A 1 13.25 -22.94 0.35
N VAL A 2 13.18 -21.70 0.85
CA VAL A 2 13.24 -21.42 2.29
C VAL A 2 11.82 -21.56 2.84
N ASP A 3 11.61 -22.48 3.77
CA ASP A 3 10.34 -22.63 4.50
C ASP A 3 10.13 -21.42 5.41
N THR A 4 9.39 -20.41 4.92
CA THR A 4 9.03 -19.20 5.67
C THR A 4 7.84 -19.38 6.62
N SER A 5 7.36 -20.61 6.82
CA SER A 5 6.15 -20.92 7.60
C SER A 5 6.22 -20.51 9.08
N SER A 6 7.41 -20.20 9.60
CA SER A 6 7.64 -19.85 11.01
C SER A 6 8.51 -18.60 11.21
N GLN A 7 8.68 -17.74 10.20
CA GLN A 7 9.47 -16.52 10.38
C GLN A 7 8.60 -15.39 10.93
N ASN A 8 8.87 -14.99 12.17
CA ASN A 8 8.33 -13.78 12.78
C ASN A 8 9.12 -12.57 12.26
N ILE A 9 8.47 -11.71 11.50
CA ILE A 9 9.09 -10.53 10.88
C ILE A 9 8.68 -9.28 11.66
N LEU A 10 9.65 -8.54 12.18
CA LEU A 10 9.45 -7.25 12.84
C LEU A 10 9.67 -6.10 11.85
N ILE A 11 8.67 -5.21 11.72
CA ILE A 11 8.73 -4.05 10.83
C ILE A 11 8.88 -2.76 11.63
N VAL A 12 10.04 -2.13 11.38
CA VAL A 12 10.53 -0.78 11.65
C VAL A 12 9.67 0.40 11.16
N GLY A 13 8.46 0.65 11.67
CA GLY A 13 7.65 1.86 11.35
C GLY A 13 6.44 1.62 10.44
N ALA A 14 5.28 2.12 10.85
CA ALA A 14 3.98 1.94 10.20
C ALA A 14 3.68 3.03 9.16
N ARG A 15 4.71 3.41 8.39
CA ARG A 15 4.54 4.29 7.22
C ARG A 15 3.95 3.52 6.03
N PRO A 16 3.44 4.19 4.98
CA PRO A 16 2.81 3.52 3.83
C PRO A 16 3.64 2.40 3.22
N ALA A 17 4.96 2.55 3.13
CA ALA A 17 5.86 1.50 2.64
C ALA A 17 5.93 0.27 3.57
N GLY A 18 6.03 0.50 4.88
CA GLY A 18 6.10 -0.57 5.88
C GLY A 18 4.77 -1.33 5.99
N LEU A 19 3.64 -0.61 5.97
CA LEU A 19 2.30 -1.22 5.95
C LEU A 19 2.05 -2.01 4.67
N LEU A 20 2.48 -1.50 3.51
CA LEU A 20 2.39 -2.23 2.25
C LEU A 20 3.20 -3.54 2.31
N LEU A 21 4.43 -3.47 2.81
CA LEU A 21 5.27 -4.66 2.99
C LEU A 21 4.62 -5.68 3.94
N ALA A 22 4.10 -5.21 5.08
CA ALA A 22 3.39 -6.05 6.04
C ALA A 22 2.23 -6.78 5.38
N HIS A 23 1.43 -6.07 4.58
CA HIS A 23 0.31 -6.64 3.84
C HIS A 23 0.77 -7.75 2.87
N TYR A 24 1.87 -7.56 2.14
CA TYR A 24 2.41 -8.61 1.27
C TYR A 24 2.91 -9.83 2.04
N LEU A 25 3.58 -9.63 3.17
CA LEU A 25 4.11 -10.72 3.99
C LEU A 25 2.99 -11.54 4.66
N LEU A 26 1.95 -10.87 5.14
CA LEU A 26 0.75 -11.53 5.68
C LEU A 26 0.06 -12.39 4.62
N ARG A 27 -0.05 -11.92 3.37
CA ARG A 27 -0.62 -12.72 2.27
C ARG A 27 0.22 -13.95 1.91
N ARG A 28 1.51 -13.95 2.25
CA ARG A 28 2.40 -15.12 2.09
C ARG A 28 2.36 -16.07 3.30
N GLY A 29 1.50 -15.82 4.28
CA GLY A 29 1.37 -16.65 5.48
C GLY A 29 2.44 -16.39 6.54
N CYS A 30 3.21 -15.29 6.43
CA CYS A 30 4.20 -14.93 7.44
C CYS A 30 3.53 -14.27 8.65
N ARG A 31 4.13 -14.42 9.84
CA ARG A 31 3.73 -13.67 11.04
C ARG A 31 4.47 -12.34 11.08
N VAL A 32 3.73 -11.23 11.15
CA VAL A 32 4.30 -9.88 11.08
C VAL A 32 3.92 -9.10 12.33
N GLN A 33 4.89 -8.45 12.95
CA GLN A 33 4.70 -7.43 13.99
C GLN A 33 5.19 -6.09 13.46
N ILE A 34 4.45 -5.02 13.72
CA ILE A 34 4.78 -3.66 13.26
C ILE A 34 4.91 -2.79 14.50
N CYS A 35 6.05 -2.12 14.63
CA CYS A 35 6.26 -1.13 15.68
C CYS A 35 6.42 0.24 15.04
N ASP A 36 5.59 1.19 15.44
CA ASP A 36 5.80 2.61 15.12
C ASP A 36 6.05 3.36 16.42
N ARG A 37 6.88 4.41 16.34
CA ARG A 37 7.07 5.35 17.43
C ARG A 37 5.78 6.12 17.71
N ARG A 38 4.95 6.30 16.69
CA ARG A 38 3.71 7.07 16.81
C ARG A 38 2.57 6.20 17.30
N PRO A 39 1.69 6.76 18.14
CA PRO A 39 0.47 6.10 18.53
C PRO A 39 -0.46 5.92 17.32
N GLU A 40 -1.43 5.01 17.45
CA GLU A 40 -2.30 4.65 16.34
C GLU A 40 -3.07 5.87 15.81
N PRO A 41 -3.02 6.15 14.49
CA PRO A 41 -3.71 7.30 13.90
C PRO A 41 -5.24 7.29 14.07
N ARG A 42 -5.84 6.16 14.44
CA ARG A 42 -7.29 6.06 14.70
C ARG A 42 -7.68 6.47 16.12
N GLN A 43 -6.73 6.40 17.06
CA GLN A 43 -6.97 6.72 18.47
C GLN A 43 -6.72 8.20 18.79
N ILE A 44 -6.02 8.92 17.91
CA ILE A 44 -5.62 10.31 18.12
C ILE A 44 -6.01 11.14 16.91
N ALA A 45 -6.54 12.34 17.16
CA ALA A 45 -6.88 13.28 16.11
C ALA A 45 -5.64 13.54 15.22
N PRO A 46 -5.79 13.53 13.88
CA PRO A 46 -4.67 13.74 12.99
C PRO A 46 -4.07 15.13 13.24
N ASP A 47 -2.80 15.15 13.61
CA ASP A 47 -2.03 16.39 13.71
C ASP A 47 -1.95 17.02 12.31
N GLN A 48 -2.72 18.10 12.12
CA GLN A 48 -2.87 18.80 10.84
C GLN A 48 -1.53 19.36 10.33
N GLN A 49 -0.53 19.58 11.20
CA GLN A 49 0.77 20.10 10.78
C GLN A 49 1.67 19.08 10.06
N ARG A 50 1.28 17.79 10.00
CA ARG A 50 2.18 16.73 9.52
C ARG A 50 1.59 15.78 8.49
N SER A 51 0.37 16.05 8.05
CA SER A 51 -0.31 15.30 6.99
C SER A 51 -0.45 16.18 5.76
N PHE A 52 0.33 15.90 4.72
CA PHE A 52 0.26 16.62 3.45
C PHE A 52 -0.42 15.73 2.41
N PRO A 53 -1.30 16.28 1.56
CA PRO A 53 -1.88 15.52 0.47
C PRO A 53 -0.75 15.10 -0.49
N ILE A 54 -0.68 13.79 -0.76
CA ILE A 54 0.24 13.23 -1.73
C ILE A 54 -0.54 12.64 -2.90
N SER A 55 -0.14 12.97 -4.13
CA SER A 55 -0.74 12.39 -5.33
C SER A 55 -0.18 10.99 -5.56
N LEU A 56 -1.07 10.01 -5.67
CA LEU A 56 -0.70 8.60 -5.83
C LEU A 56 -0.46 8.27 -7.32
N GLN A 57 0.81 8.28 -7.71
CA GLN A 57 1.27 8.05 -9.08
C GLN A 57 1.15 6.57 -9.51
N TYR A 58 1.30 6.31 -10.83
CA TYR A 58 1.16 4.97 -11.44
C TYR A 58 1.94 3.88 -10.70
N ARG A 59 3.22 4.11 -10.36
CA ARG A 59 4.06 3.13 -9.64
C ARG A 59 3.45 2.71 -8.29
N GLY A 60 2.87 3.67 -7.56
CA GLY A 60 2.17 3.39 -6.31
C GLY A 60 0.88 2.61 -6.56
N ARG A 61 0.11 2.98 -7.60
CA ARG A 61 -1.13 2.30 -7.99
C ARG A 61 -0.92 0.84 -8.40
N CYS A 62 0.18 0.54 -9.11
CA CYS A 62 0.44 -0.81 -9.63
C CYS A 62 0.49 -1.86 -8.52
N THR A 63 0.99 -1.51 -7.34
CA THR A 63 1.06 -2.42 -6.18
C THR A 63 -0.32 -2.88 -5.75
N HIS A 64 -1.30 -1.98 -5.72
CA HIS A 64 -2.69 -2.30 -5.39
C HIS A 64 -3.39 -2.99 -6.58
N PHE A 65 -3.18 -2.48 -7.80
CA PHE A 65 -3.87 -2.94 -9.00
C PHE A 65 -3.57 -4.40 -9.36
N SER A 66 -2.36 -4.90 -9.07
CA SER A 66 -2.01 -6.31 -9.36
C SER A 66 -2.70 -7.32 -8.43
N SER A 67 -3.32 -6.87 -7.33
CA SER A 67 -3.90 -7.75 -6.31
C SER A 67 -5.43 -7.89 -6.37
N SER A 68 -6.08 -7.05 -7.15
CA SER A 68 -7.53 -7.02 -7.35
C SER A 68 -7.82 -7.28 -8.82
N ALA A 69 -7.96 -8.56 -9.18
CA ALA A 69 -8.65 -8.95 -10.40
C ALA A 69 -10.11 -8.46 -10.30
N ALA A 70 -10.38 -7.23 -10.74
CA ALA A 70 -11.73 -6.71 -10.90
C ALA A 70 -11.78 -5.64 -12.00
N ARG A 71 -12.15 -6.13 -13.19
CA ARG A 71 -13.00 -5.46 -14.19
C ARG A 71 -12.44 -4.20 -14.88
N ARG A 72 -11.56 -4.42 -15.86
CA ARG A 72 -11.47 -3.55 -17.04
C ARG A 72 -12.60 -3.90 -18.01
N SER A 73 -13.76 -3.27 -17.87
CA SER A 73 -14.62 -3.04 -19.03
C SER A 73 -14.08 -1.81 -19.78
N ASN A 74 -13.60 -2.04 -21.00
CA ASN A 74 -13.36 -1.07 -22.08
C ASN A 74 -12.85 0.33 -21.70
N VAL A 75 -11.52 0.45 -21.61
CA VAL A 75 -10.84 1.73 -21.88
C VAL A 75 -10.51 1.75 -23.37
N SER A 76 -11.54 1.93 -24.19
CA SER A 76 -11.39 2.19 -25.63
C SER A 76 -12.43 3.22 -26.03
N GLN A 77 -12.33 4.42 -25.45
CA GLN A 77 -12.98 5.67 -25.90
C GLN A 77 -12.59 6.80 -24.95
N MET A 78 -11.38 7.35 -25.13
CA MET A 78 -11.06 8.77 -24.91
C MET A 78 -9.57 8.97 -25.19
N LEU A 79 -9.23 9.07 -26.48
CA LEU A 79 -8.09 9.87 -26.89
C LEU A 79 -8.69 11.22 -27.32
N PRO A 80 -8.23 12.36 -26.79
CA PRO A 80 -8.56 13.64 -27.37
C PRO A 80 -7.91 13.71 -28.75
N GLN A 81 -8.73 13.92 -29.79
CA GLN A 81 -8.27 14.26 -31.12
C GLN A 81 -7.51 15.59 -31.01
N PHE A 82 -6.19 15.55 -31.25
CA PHE A 82 -5.44 16.76 -31.57
C PHE A 82 -5.86 17.20 -32.99
N SER A 83 -6.59 18.32 -33.05
CA SER A 83 -6.82 19.19 -34.21
C SER A 83 -6.82 20.60 -33.60
N GLN A 84 -6.04 21.59 -34.05
CA GLN A 84 -5.45 21.93 -35.34
C GLN A 84 -3.97 22.30 -35.16
#